data_AF-A0A3M1UES3-F1
#
_entry.id   AF-A0A3M1UES3-F1
#
_cell.length_a   1.000
_cell.length_b   1.000
_cell.length_c   1.000
_cell.angle_alpha   90.00
_cell.angle_beta   90.00
_cell.angle_gamma   90.00
#
_symmetry.space_group_name_H-M   'P 1'
#
loop_
_entity.id
_entity.type
_entity.pdbx_description
1 polymer ?
#
loop_
_entity_poly.entity_id
_entity_poly.type
_entity_poly.pdbx_seq_one_letter_code
_entity_poly.pdbx_strand_id
1 'polypeptide(L)'
;MLFSLASQAQSSPYCKYCFDVQKYSYSNEVEISNVYKTPSNSYTGSGTICADSEDRIYHLRDQEIEKWKLKGIPIKETHNYNQCDPLEIIKVINQDKKEQEERNRQREELRRRLIALSANQVGSQNDLNRRWAELENIRSDQLIDRSHTTLIQQVETFLATEQDRLEQLNKTKATTFEINNLKDLYQSLAKEVTVPSGWHYVAMIKRNRNAPVLLRKQIVYVSRNHITKYCYKQDQFRDYIASVNTGDIRKGNTLMDYNEELYDVYFIPFLRGDKRPEIRNPGKVIFWVNEPLMAQWKDQLEVYLNGVYLGRIHTSRTSAPGCEEGEAVKMNFIRPGTYPYKVQSVSGQYSKTGRLTVKPNGCTQQQIHLNLAQVSFWSSNQAMEGAELFIDGQLLGSLPLTKDGAPDCGSSQALNVVLPQGKHNCQLKKKTAEQALFSENIEVGTSSCQLKEIRSSMGLIAFETLWQEMPETTITVDGQPVGTISTENPRLEVAVSPGSHTYLIQSPELSKKGVSWRGTVTANPNDLSMVKLEALQFGKAMFYARKKLKKLVRIYDNGTYIGSLKKHFKKRRRPYCGQAGTVTVEKVPGNYVFIAKTKKRQWEIYVTIFPGKCNQVIVQNN
;
A
#
# COMPACT_ATOMS: atom_id res chain seq x y z
N MET A 1 17.11 5.72 -43.23
CA MET A 1 16.63 4.53 -42.49
C MET A 1 15.24 4.84 -41.99
N LEU A 2 14.22 4.34 -42.71
CA LEU A 2 12.81 4.47 -42.38
C LEU A 2 12.44 3.32 -41.44
N PHE A 3 11.97 3.62 -40.23
CA PHE A 3 11.34 2.62 -39.37
C PHE A 3 9.84 2.59 -39.65
N SER A 4 9.42 1.47 -40.24
CA SER A 4 8.04 1.05 -40.39
C SER A 4 7.42 0.77 -39.02
N LEU A 5 6.36 1.50 -38.68
CA LEU A 5 5.43 1.14 -37.61
C LEU A 5 4.51 0.03 -38.14
N ALA A 6 4.85 -1.22 -37.84
CA ALA A 6 3.90 -2.31 -37.93
C ALA A 6 2.92 -2.20 -36.76
N SER A 7 1.72 -1.69 -37.00
CA SER A 7 0.60 -1.78 -36.07
C SER A 7 0.18 -3.25 -35.95
N GLN A 8 0.58 -3.93 -34.88
CA GLN A 8 -0.07 -5.17 -34.48
C GLN A 8 -1.44 -4.82 -33.90
N ALA A 9 -2.49 -5.03 -34.70
CA ALA A 9 -3.84 -5.16 -34.19
C ALA A 9 -3.92 -6.43 -33.33
N GLN A 10 -3.78 -6.29 -32.01
CA GLN A 10 -4.20 -7.34 -31.08
C GLN A 10 -5.73 -7.35 -31.04
N SER A 11 -6.32 -8.22 -31.85
CA SER A 11 -7.69 -8.67 -31.65
C SER A 11 -7.62 -10.07 -31.06
N SER A 12 -8.08 -10.22 -29.82
CA SER A 12 -8.39 -11.53 -29.24
C SER A 12 -9.63 -11.36 -28.34
N PRO A 13 -10.84 -11.70 -28.82
CA PRO A 13 -12.00 -11.80 -27.96
C PRO A 13 -11.90 -13.14 -27.23
N TYR A 14 -11.72 -13.12 -25.91
CA TYR A 14 -11.79 -14.32 -25.10
C TYR A 14 -13.26 -14.63 -24.81
N CYS A 15 -13.74 -15.85 -25.04
CA CYS A 15 -15.07 -16.25 -24.58
C CYS A 15 -15.06 -16.38 -23.05
N LYS A 16 -15.91 -15.61 -22.38
CA LYS A 16 -16.02 -15.63 -20.92
C LYS A 16 -16.91 -16.77 -20.45
N TYR A 17 -18.02 -17.03 -21.14
CA TYR A 17 -18.95 -18.13 -20.86
C TYR A 17 -19.65 -18.63 -22.14
N CYS A 18 -19.88 -19.93 -22.26
CA CYS A 18 -20.70 -20.54 -23.31
C CYS A 18 -21.78 -21.44 -22.70
N PHE A 19 -23.02 -21.30 -23.18
CA PHE A 19 -24.19 -22.00 -22.69
C PHE A 19 -24.79 -22.83 -23.81
N ASP A 20 -24.96 -24.13 -23.58
CA ASP A 20 -25.64 -25.01 -24.51
C ASP A 20 -27.15 -24.96 -24.25
N VAL A 21 -27.92 -24.48 -25.23
CA VAL A 21 -29.36 -24.26 -25.05
C VAL A 21 -30.14 -25.17 -25.99
N GLN A 22 -30.77 -26.20 -25.42
CA GLN A 22 -31.41 -27.27 -26.19
C GLN A 22 -32.75 -26.88 -26.85
N LYS A 23 -33.43 -25.80 -26.39
CA LYS A 23 -34.62 -25.24 -27.06
C LYS A 23 -35.10 -23.94 -26.41
N TYR A 24 -35.42 -22.93 -27.23
CA TYR A 24 -36.11 -21.72 -26.77
C TYR A 24 -37.09 -21.21 -27.84
N SER A 25 -38.13 -20.52 -27.40
CA SER A 25 -39.11 -19.81 -28.22
C SER A 25 -39.38 -18.48 -27.52
N TYR A 26 -39.04 -17.38 -28.19
CA TYR A 26 -39.42 -16.04 -27.74
C TYR A 26 -40.60 -15.55 -28.58
N SER A 27 -41.73 -15.33 -27.93
CA SER A 27 -42.79 -14.45 -28.40
C SER A 27 -43.09 -13.46 -27.28
N ASN A 28 -42.31 -12.40 -27.22
CA ASN A 28 -42.64 -11.07 -26.71
C ASN A 28 -41.37 -10.22 -26.67
N GLU A 29 -41.50 -8.96 -27.07
CA GLU A 29 -40.44 -7.96 -27.08
C GLU A 29 -39.85 -7.80 -25.67
N VAL A 30 -38.67 -8.37 -25.45
CA VAL A 30 -37.77 -7.89 -24.41
C VAL A 30 -36.85 -6.92 -25.11
N GLU A 31 -37.07 -5.63 -24.88
CA GLU A 31 -36.23 -4.55 -25.37
C GLU A 31 -34.88 -4.62 -24.65
N ILE A 32 -33.96 -5.43 -25.19
CA ILE A 32 -32.54 -5.37 -24.82
C ILE A 32 -32.00 -4.11 -25.50
N SER A 33 -32.10 -2.99 -24.79
CA SER A 33 -31.68 -1.69 -25.28
C SER A 33 -30.20 -1.72 -25.70
N ASN A 34 -29.97 -1.34 -26.96
CA ASN A 34 -28.76 -0.75 -27.57
C ASN A 34 -27.71 -1.61 -28.30
N VAL A 35 -27.95 -2.87 -28.70
CA VAL A 35 -26.95 -3.54 -29.59
C VAL A 35 -27.49 -4.13 -30.89
N TYR A 36 -28.74 -4.58 -31.04
CA TYR A 36 -29.28 -4.93 -32.37
C TYR A 36 -30.80 -4.79 -32.45
N LYS A 37 -31.31 -4.08 -33.47
CA LYS A 37 -32.67 -4.29 -33.99
C LYS A 37 -32.59 -5.33 -35.10
N THR A 38 -33.19 -6.49 -34.92
CA THR A 38 -33.46 -7.43 -36.01
C THR A 38 -34.97 -7.50 -36.28
N PRO A 39 -35.40 -7.73 -37.54
CA PRO A 39 -36.81 -7.81 -37.88
C PRO A 39 -37.45 -9.06 -37.25
N SER A 40 -38.72 -8.94 -36.90
CA SER A 40 -39.58 -9.97 -36.34
C SER A 40 -39.63 -11.24 -37.20
N ASN A 41 -38.72 -12.18 -36.95
CA ASN A 41 -38.82 -13.56 -37.42
C ASN A 41 -38.55 -14.48 -36.23
N SER A 42 -39.55 -15.27 -35.87
CA SER A 42 -39.45 -16.30 -34.83
C SER A 42 -38.44 -17.37 -35.25
N TYR A 43 -37.28 -17.41 -34.59
CA TYR A 43 -36.31 -18.49 -34.78
C TYR A 43 -36.52 -19.56 -33.72
N THR A 44 -36.77 -20.79 -34.16
CA THR A 44 -36.69 -22.01 -33.34
C THR A 44 -35.43 -22.78 -33.75
N GLY A 45 -34.46 -22.89 -32.84
CA GLY A 45 -33.23 -23.65 -33.05
C GLY A 45 -32.58 -24.03 -31.72
N SER A 46 -31.75 -25.07 -31.75
CA SER A 46 -30.80 -25.41 -30.68
C SER A 46 -29.42 -24.89 -31.09
N GLY A 47 -28.68 -24.32 -30.15
CA GLY A 47 -27.34 -23.78 -30.41
C GLY A 47 -26.68 -23.31 -29.12
N THR A 48 -25.38 -23.07 -29.19
CA THR A 48 -24.60 -22.59 -28.04
C THR A 48 -24.56 -21.07 -28.10
N ILE A 49 -24.97 -20.43 -27.01
CA ILE A 49 -24.86 -18.98 -26.82
C ILE A 49 -23.56 -18.71 -26.09
N CYS A 50 -22.66 -17.97 -26.71
CA CYS A 50 -21.38 -17.60 -26.12
C CYS A 50 -21.31 -16.09 -25.89
N ALA A 51 -20.75 -15.67 -24.77
CA ALA A 51 -20.42 -14.27 -24.50
C ALA A 51 -18.90 -14.09 -24.50
N ASP A 52 -18.41 -13.09 -25.23
CA ASP A 52 -16.99 -12.73 -25.16
C ASP A 52 -16.67 -11.90 -23.90
N SER A 53 -15.40 -11.55 -23.74
CA SER A 53 -14.87 -10.75 -22.64
C SER A 53 -15.39 -9.31 -22.63
N GLU A 54 -16.09 -8.89 -23.68
CA GLU A 54 -16.76 -7.60 -23.83
C GLU A 54 -18.30 -7.74 -23.73
N ASP A 55 -18.79 -8.89 -23.23
CA ASP A 55 -20.20 -9.23 -23.04
C ASP A 55 -21.03 -9.22 -24.34
N ARG A 56 -20.40 -9.39 -25.51
CA ARG A 56 -21.12 -9.56 -26.79
C ARG A 56 -21.62 -10.99 -26.92
N ILE A 57 -22.92 -11.12 -27.20
CA ILE A 57 -23.61 -12.41 -27.29
C ILE A 57 -23.58 -12.91 -28.73
N TYR A 58 -22.99 -14.09 -28.92
CA TYR A 58 -22.95 -14.81 -30.18
C TYR A 58 -23.84 -16.05 -30.10
N HIS A 59 -24.66 -16.25 -31.12
CA HIS A 59 -25.33 -17.52 -31.34
C HIS A 59 -24.50 -18.37 -32.30
N LEU A 60 -23.76 -19.33 -31.77
CA LEU A 60 -22.87 -20.17 -32.57
C LEU A 60 -23.54 -21.51 -32.86
N ARG A 61 -23.49 -21.93 -34.12
CA ARG A 61 -23.83 -23.31 -34.51
C ARG A 61 -22.67 -24.23 -34.16
N ASP A 62 -22.94 -25.52 -33.92
CA ASP A 62 -21.93 -26.52 -33.53
C ASP A 62 -20.69 -26.53 -34.44
N GLN A 63 -20.87 -26.28 -35.75
CA GLN A 63 -19.78 -26.21 -36.73
C GLN A 63 -18.88 -24.97 -36.57
N GLU A 64 -19.40 -23.88 -36.03
CA GLU A 64 -18.64 -22.65 -35.76
C GLU A 64 -17.82 -22.77 -34.48
N ILE A 65 -18.30 -23.56 -33.51
CA ILE A 65 -17.58 -23.87 -32.27
C ILE A 65 -16.34 -24.71 -32.54
N GLU A 66 -16.43 -25.71 -33.43
CA GLU A 66 -15.27 -26.50 -33.87
C GLU A 66 -14.22 -25.65 -34.57
N LYS A 67 -14.64 -24.66 -35.38
CA LYS A 67 -13.71 -23.68 -35.98
C LYS A 67 -13.00 -22.80 -34.94
N TRP A 68 -13.65 -22.51 -33.81
CA TRP A 68 -13.05 -21.73 -32.72
C TRP A 68 -12.06 -22.55 -31.90
N LYS A 69 -12.38 -23.82 -31.62
CA LYS A 69 -11.45 -24.77 -30.97
C LYS A 69 -10.18 -24.96 -31.81
N LEU A 70 -10.31 -25.09 -33.12
CA LEU A 70 -9.17 -25.21 -34.05
C LEU A 70 -8.26 -23.96 -34.07
N LYS A 71 -8.76 -22.79 -33.66
CA LYS A 71 -7.97 -21.56 -33.50
C LYS A 71 -7.27 -21.44 -32.14
N GLY A 72 -7.34 -22.47 -31.29
CA GLY A 72 -6.68 -22.50 -29.99
C GLY A 72 -7.32 -21.58 -28.95
N ILE A 73 -8.59 -21.18 -29.12
CA ILE A 73 -9.31 -20.36 -28.15
C ILE A 73 -9.80 -21.28 -27.01
N PRO A 74 -9.31 -21.13 -25.77
CA PRO A 74 -9.71 -21.99 -24.65
C PRO A 74 -11.16 -21.65 -24.25
N ILE A 75 -12.06 -22.61 -24.41
CA ILE A 75 -13.44 -22.54 -23.91
C ILE A 75 -13.43 -23.14 -22.50
N LYS A 76 -13.61 -22.32 -21.46
CA LYS A 76 -13.79 -22.82 -20.09
C LYS A 76 -15.11 -23.58 -19.99
N GLU A 77 -15.10 -24.68 -19.22
CA GLU A 77 -16.11 -25.74 -19.16
C GLU A 77 -17.57 -25.27 -19.34
N THR A 78 -18.27 -25.93 -20.25
CA THR A 78 -19.71 -25.79 -20.44
C THR A 78 -20.44 -26.39 -19.25
N HIS A 79 -21.01 -25.54 -18.39
CA HIS A 79 -21.93 -26.02 -17.36
C HIS A 79 -23.28 -26.39 -18.00
N ASN A 80 -23.65 -27.67 -17.89
CA ASN A 80 -24.88 -28.21 -18.47
C ASN A 80 -26.09 -27.84 -17.59
N TYR A 81 -26.56 -26.60 -17.71
CA TYR A 81 -27.69 -26.06 -16.95
C TYR A 81 -29.03 -26.40 -17.61
N ASN A 82 -29.45 -27.67 -17.54
CA ASN A 82 -30.78 -28.08 -18.04
C ASN A 82 -31.97 -27.62 -17.15
N GLN A 83 -31.74 -26.86 -16.07
CA GLN A 83 -32.78 -26.47 -15.10
C GLN A 83 -32.53 -25.13 -14.37
N CYS A 84 -31.85 -24.14 -14.97
CA CYS A 84 -31.80 -22.81 -14.37
C CYS A 84 -32.91 -21.92 -14.93
N ASP A 85 -33.69 -21.31 -14.04
CA ASP A 85 -34.63 -20.24 -14.39
C ASP A 85 -33.82 -19.10 -15.03
N PRO A 86 -34.12 -18.68 -16.27
CA PRO A 86 -33.46 -17.56 -16.93
C PRO A 86 -33.42 -16.29 -16.06
N LEU A 87 -34.40 -16.09 -15.17
CA LEU A 87 -34.41 -14.96 -14.24
C LEU A 87 -33.31 -15.04 -13.16
N GLU A 88 -32.92 -16.23 -12.72
CA GLU A 88 -31.80 -16.38 -11.77
C GLU A 88 -30.45 -16.09 -12.45
N ILE A 89 -30.28 -16.53 -13.70
CA ILE A 89 -29.07 -16.24 -14.49
C ILE A 89 -28.96 -14.72 -14.70
N ILE A 90 -30.05 -14.05 -15.07
CA ILE A 90 -30.08 -12.59 -15.23
C ILE A 90 -29.74 -11.88 -13.91
N LYS A 91 -30.20 -12.38 -12.75
CA LYS A 91 -29.84 -11.82 -11.45
C LYS A 91 -28.34 -11.93 -11.14
N VAL A 92 -27.74 -13.09 -11.41
CA VAL A 92 -26.29 -13.32 -11.20
C VAL A 92 -25.48 -12.42 -12.14
N ILE A 93 -25.83 -12.35 -13.43
CA ILE A 93 -25.15 -11.46 -14.39
C ILE A 93 -25.27 -9.99 -13.97
N ASN A 94 -26.44 -9.56 -13.51
CA ASN A 94 -26.63 -8.18 -13.03
C ASN A 94 -25.85 -7.89 -11.74
N GLN A 95 -25.70 -8.88 -10.85
CA GLN A 95 -24.90 -8.75 -9.64
C GLN A 95 -23.41 -8.67 -9.98
N ASP A 96 -22.90 -9.59 -10.80
CA ASP A 96 -21.51 -9.58 -11.28
C ASP A 96 -21.19 -8.28 -12.01
N LYS A 97 -22.14 -7.76 -12.81
CA LYS A 97 -21.99 -6.48 -13.50
C LYS A 97 -21.90 -5.32 -12.52
N LYS A 98 -22.75 -5.28 -11.49
CA LYS A 98 -22.68 -4.25 -10.43
C LYS A 98 -21.37 -4.31 -9.66
N GLU A 99 -20.92 -5.50 -9.29
CA GLU A 99 -19.64 -5.70 -8.59
C GLU A 99 -18.45 -5.31 -9.49
N GLN A 100 -18.52 -5.61 -10.79
CA GLN A 100 -17.53 -5.18 -11.75
C GLN A 100 -17.52 -3.66 -11.95
N GLU A 101 -18.69 -3.02 -12.03
CA GLU A 101 -18.84 -1.56 -12.13
C GLU A 101 -18.26 -0.87 -10.87
N GLU A 102 -18.52 -1.41 -9.69
CA GLU A 102 -17.98 -0.88 -8.44
C GLU A 102 -16.45 -1.06 -8.36
N ARG A 103 -15.91 -2.23 -8.72
CA ARG A 103 -14.45 -2.43 -8.83
C ARG A 103 -13.81 -1.48 -9.84
N ASN A 104 -14.45 -1.26 -10.98
CA ASN A 104 -13.97 -0.31 -11.99
C ASN A 104 -14.00 1.13 -11.47
N ARG A 105 -15.04 1.50 -10.70
CA ARG A 105 -15.15 2.81 -10.05
C ARG A 105 -14.04 3.04 -9.03
N GLN A 106 -13.78 2.06 -8.17
CA GLN A 106 -12.70 2.10 -7.18
C GLN A 106 -11.32 2.21 -7.84
N ARG A 107 -11.09 1.48 -8.94
CA ARG A 107 -9.85 1.61 -9.74
C ARG A 107 -9.69 2.99 -10.35
N GLU A 108 -10.75 3.57 -10.90
CA GLU A 108 -10.70 4.90 -11.47
C GLU A 108 -10.47 5.97 -10.39
N GLU A 109 -11.04 5.80 -9.19
CA GLU A 109 -10.76 6.65 -8.04
C GLU A 109 -9.29 6.55 -7.60
N LEU A 110 -8.73 5.34 -7.50
CA LEU A 110 -7.32 5.11 -7.19
C LEU A 110 -6.40 5.79 -8.22
N ARG A 111 -6.75 5.66 -9.50
CA ARG A 111 -6.06 6.34 -10.60
C ARG A 111 -6.10 7.85 -10.46
N ARG A 112 -7.26 8.44 -10.12
CA ARG A 112 -7.39 9.89 -9.88
C ARG A 112 -6.54 10.35 -8.71
N ARG A 113 -6.49 9.58 -7.61
CA ARG A 113 -5.62 9.87 -6.46
C ARG A 113 -4.14 9.85 -6.84
N LEU A 114 -3.68 8.83 -7.58
CA LEU A 114 -2.31 8.75 -8.08
C LEU A 114 -1.96 9.93 -9.00
N ILE A 115 -2.87 10.32 -9.90
CA ILE A 115 -2.69 11.51 -10.75
C ILE A 115 -2.63 12.79 -9.89
N ALA A 116 -3.45 12.90 -8.86
CA ALA A 116 -3.43 14.05 -7.95
C ALA A 116 -2.10 14.16 -7.17
N LEU A 117 -1.48 13.04 -6.80
CA LEU A 117 -0.17 13.04 -6.13
C LEU A 117 0.96 13.59 -7.01
N SER A 118 0.91 13.33 -8.32
CA SER A 118 1.85 13.88 -9.30
C SER A 118 1.40 15.20 -9.93
N ALA A 119 0.23 15.73 -9.54
CA ALA A 119 -0.25 17.01 -10.01
C ALA A 119 0.34 18.17 -9.20
N ASN A 120 0.66 19.26 -9.89
CA ASN A 120 1.22 20.51 -9.34
C ASN A 120 2.62 20.37 -8.71
N GLN A 121 3.39 21.45 -8.76
CA GLN A 121 4.67 21.52 -8.05
C GLN A 121 4.49 21.40 -6.54
N VAL A 122 5.43 20.73 -5.89
CA VAL A 122 5.41 20.56 -4.43
C VAL A 122 5.95 21.84 -3.78
N GLY A 123 5.07 22.54 -3.07
CA GLY A 123 5.39 23.87 -2.53
C GLY A 123 6.29 23.86 -1.30
N SER A 124 6.36 22.74 -0.58
CA SER A 124 7.11 22.63 0.68
C SER A 124 7.49 21.17 1.00
N GLN A 125 8.47 20.99 1.89
CA GLN A 125 8.88 19.66 2.36
C GLN A 125 7.73 18.91 3.06
N ASN A 126 6.88 19.62 3.81
CA ASN A 126 5.72 19.00 4.48
C ASN A 126 4.69 18.46 3.48
N ASP A 127 4.45 19.18 2.37
CA ASP A 127 3.58 18.69 1.29
C ASP A 127 4.18 17.44 0.62
N LEU A 128 5.51 17.44 0.40
CA LEU A 128 6.22 16.27 -0.13
C LEU A 128 6.06 15.04 0.76
N ASN A 129 6.31 15.19 2.06
CA ASN A 129 6.21 14.09 3.03
C ASN A 129 4.77 13.56 3.12
N ARG A 130 3.77 14.45 3.09
CA ARG A 130 2.34 14.06 3.05
C ARG A 130 2.02 13.23 1.81
N ARG A 131 2.52 13.61 0.63
CA ARG A 131 2.30 12.87 -0.63
C ARG A 131 2.98 11.50 -0.62
N TRP A 132 4.19 11.39 -0.05
CA TRP A 132 4.85 10.10 0.15
C TRP A 132 4.05 9.19 1.08
N ALA A 133 3.54 9.72 2.20
CA ALA A 133 2.69 8.95 3.11
C ALA A 133 1.38 8.48 2.44
N GLU A 134 0.76 9.33 1.63
CA GLU A 134 -0.43 8.94 0.85
C GLU A 134 -0.12 7.87 -0.19
N LEU A 135 1.04 7.94 -0.87
CA LEU A 135 1.47 6.90 -1.81
C LEU A 135 1.69 5.56 -1.11
N GLU A 136 2.27 5.55 0.09
CA GLU A 136 2.48 4.34 0.86
C GLU A 136 1.16 3.75 1.36
N ASN A 137 0.19 4.59 1.74
CA ASN A 137 -1.17 4.13 2.02
C ASN A 137 -1.80 3.47 0.79
N ILE A 138 -1.66 4.07 -0.41
CA ILE A 138 -2.15 3.48 -1.67
C ILE A 138 -1.49 2.13 -1.95
N ARG A 139 -0.20 1.95 -1.62
CA ARG A 139 0.50 0.66 -1.79
C ARG A 139 -0.05 -0.46 -0.94
N SER A 140 -0.60 -0.13 0.22
CA SER A 140 -1.18 -1.11 1.14
C SER A 140 -2.58 -1.59 0.70
N ASP A 141 -3.22 -0.92 -0.26
CA ASP A 141 -4.54 -1.30 -0.77
C ASP A 141 -4.48 -2.57 -1.65
N GLN A 142 -5.40 -3.52 -1.43
CA GLN A 142 -5.45 -4.80 -2.15
C GLN A 142 -5.89 -4.69 -3.63
N LEU A 143 -6.25 -3.50 -4.11
CA LEU A 143 -6.84 -3.28 -5.44
C LEU A 143 -5.81 -2.98 -6.55
N ILE A 144 -4.51 -3.04 -6.25
CA ILE A 144 -3.44 -2.70 -7.20
C ILE A 144 -3.33 -3.77 -8.29
N ASP A 145 -3.54 -3.35 -9.55
CA ASP A 145 -3.22 -4.16 -10.72
C ASP A 145 -1.95 -3.66 -11.44
N ARG A 146 -1.55 -4.34 -12.53
CA ARG A 146 -0.35 -3.98 -13.32
C ARG A 146 -0.37 -2.53 -13.84
N SER A 147 -1.54 -1.99 -14.17
CA SER A 147 -1.65 -0.63 -14.70
C SER A 147 -1.37 0.42 -13.61
N HIS A 148 -1.77 0.13 -12.37
CA HIS A 148 -1.45 0.96 -11.22
C HIS A 148 0.04 0.90 -10.87
N THR A 149 0.72 -0.24 -11.06
CA THR A 149 2.17 -0.35 -10.80
C THR A 149 2.98 0.65 -11.61
N THR A 150 2.66 0.82 -12.90
CA THR A 150 3.34 1.82 -13.75
C THR A 150 3.08 3.25 -13.28
N LEU A 151 1.84 3.57 -12.89
CA LEU A 151 1.49 4.88 -12.35
C LEU A 151 2.19 5.16 -11.01
N ILE A 152 2.25 4.17 -10.11
CA ILE A 152 2.99 4.26 -8.84
C ILE A 152 4.45 4.61 -9.12
N GLN A 153 5.11 3.91 -10.05
CA GLN A 153 6.51 4.17 -10.40
C GLN A 153 6.72 5.58 -10.99
N GLN A 154 5.75 6.09 -11.76
CA GLN A 154 5.78 7.47 -12.28
C GLN A 154 5.63 8.50 -11.15
N VAL A 155 4.72 8.27 -10.20
CA VAL A 155 4.55 9.13 -9.02
C VAL A 155 5.82 9.11 -8.16
N GLU A 156 6.44 7.96 -7.94
CA GLU A 156 7.72 7.86 -7.21
C GLU A 156 8.82 8.67 -7.87
N THR A 157 8.97 8.54 -9.19
CA THR A 157 9.97 9.30 -9.96
C THR A 157 9.71 10.81 -9.85
N PHE A 158 8.44 11.23 -9.92
CA PHE A 158 8.06 12.62 -9.74
C PHE A 158 8.37 13.13 -8.34
N LEU A 159 7.98 12.41 -7.28
CA LEU A 159 8.23 12.80 -5.90
C LEU A 159 9.73 12.84 -5.57
N ALA A 160 10.52 11.89 -6.10
CA ALA A 160 11.98 11.92 -6.00
C ALA A 160 12.58 13.16 -6.70
N THR A 161 12.10 13.50 -7.89
CA THR A 161 12.54 14.70 -8.62
C THR A 161 12.20 15.99 -7.86
N GLU A 162 10.99 16.08 -7.28
CA GLU A 162 10.60 17.22 -6.46
C GLU A 162 11.40 17.31 -5.14
N GLN A 163 11.78 16.16 -4.57
CA GLN A 163 12.70 16.10 -3.43
C GLN A 163 14.05 16.71 -3.79
N ASP A 164 14.65 16.29 -4.91
CA ASP A 164 15.93 16.83 -5.39
C ASP A 164 15.83 18.33 -5.66
N ARG A 165 14.73 18.79 -6.27
CA ARG A 165 14.48 20.21 -6.53
C ARG A 165 14.39 21.02 -5.24
N LEU A 166 13.66 20.53 -4.24
CA LEU A 166 13.54 21.20 -2.93
C LEU A 166 14.88 21.21 -2.19
N GLU A 167 15.66 20.13 -2.27
CA GLU A 167 17.00 20.07 -1.69
C GLU A 167 17.94 21.08 -2.35
N GLN A 168 17.93 21.19 -3.69
CA GLN A 168 18.70 22.20 -4.41
C GLN A 168 18.28 23.63 -4.04
N LEU A 169 16.98 23.90 -3.96
CA LEU A 169 16.46 25.20 -3.56
C LEU A 169 16.87 25.58 -2.13
N ASN A 170 16.86 24.60 -1.22
CA ASN A 170 17.32 24.77 0.14
C ASN A 170 18.84 24.99 0.22
N LYS A 171 19.65 24.24 -0.55
CA LYS A 171 21.10 24.48 -0.70
C LYS A 171 21.37 25.89 -1.23
N THR A 172 20.62 26.36 -2.22
CA THR A 172 20.70 27.73 -2.74
C THR A 172 20.39 28.76 -1.65
N LYS A 173 19.35 28.55 -0.85
CA LYS A 173 19.01 29.45 0.27
C LYS A 173 20.12 29.49 1.32
N ALA A 174 20.72 28.34 1.64
CA ALA A 174 21.86 28.24 2.55
C ALA A 174 23.06 29.04 2.04
N THR A 175 23.47 28.81 0.80
CA THR A 175 24.56 29.54 0.14
C THR A 175 24.27 31.05 0.06
N THR A 176 23.03 31.43 -0.24
CA THR A 176 22.61 32.84 -0.28
C THR A 176 22.72 33.48 1.10
N PHE A 177 22.32 32.77 2.16
CA PHE A 177 22.46 33.24 3.53
C PHE A 177 23.94 33.38 3.94
N GLU A 178 24.80 32.40 3.64
CA GLU A 178 26.25 32.49 3.86
C GLU A 178 26.84 33.72 3.15
N ILE A 179 26.47 33.93 1.89
CA ILE A 179 26.97 35.03 1.08
C ILE A 179 26.47 36.38 1.60
N ASN A 180 25.21 36.50 1.98
CA ASN A 180 24.70 37.74 2.56
C ASN A 180 25.40 38.08 3.88
N ASN A 181 25.64 37.10 4.75
CA ASN A 181 26.43 37.31 5.96
C ASN A 181 27.86 37.77 5.66
N LEU A 182 28.48 37.23 4.61
CA LEU A 182 29.80 37.68 4.15
C LEU A 182 29.76 39.11 3.61
N LYS A 183 28.74 39.47 2.82
CA LYS A 183 28.56 40.85 2.33
C LYS A 183 28.39 41.82 3.48
N ASP A 184 27.51 41.53 4.43
CA ASP A 184 27.27 42.36 5.61
C ASP A 184 28.53 42.49 6.46
N LEU A 185 29.28 41.41 6.61
CA LEU A 185 30.59 41.43 7.28
C LEU A 185 31.56 42.37 6.56
N TYR A 186 31.75 42.22 5.25
CA TYR A 186 32.66 43.08 4.50
C TYR A 186 32.21 44.55 4.49
N GLN A 187 30.91 44.80 4.40
CA GLN A 187 30.32 46.14 4.50
C GLN A 187 30.53 46.74 5.90
N SER A 188 30.47 45.95 6.97
CA SER A 188 30.75 46.44 8.33
C SER A 188 32.22 46.82 8.55
N LEU A 189 33.13 46.27 7.74
CA LEU A 189 34.55 46.61 7.75
C LEU A 189 34.89 47.78 6.80
N ALA A 190 33.93 48.20 6.00
CA ALA A 190 34.12 49.12 4.89
C ALA A 190 34.42 50.54 5.40
N LYS A 191 35.61 51.05 5.08
CA LYS A 191 36.04 52.44 5.30
C LYS A 191 36.41 53.05 3.97
N GLU A 192 36.27 54.38 3.81
CA GLU A 192 36.77 55.04 2.60
C GLU A 192 38.27 54.80 2.44
N VAL A 193 38.66 54.19 1.32
CA VAL A 193 40.04 53.84 1.02
C VAL A 193 40.26 54.00 -0.47
N THR A 194 41.34 54.68 -0.82
CA THR A 194 41.88 54.72 -2.19
C THR A 194 42.81 53.53 -2.37
N VAL A 195 42.50 52.66 -3.34
CA VAL A 195 43.35 51.50 -3.64
C VAL A 195 44.46 51.92 -4.60
N PRO A 196 45.75 51.76 -4.24
CA PRO A 196 46.86 52.16 -5.10
C PRO A 196 46.90 51.32 -6.38
N SER A 197 47.43 51.90 -7.46
CA SER A 197 47.57 51.17 -8.72
C SER A 197 48.46 49.93 -8.56
N GLY A 198 48.07 48.80 -9.13
CA GLY A 198 48.81 47.54 -9.00
C GLY A 198 47.92 46.30 -9.05
N TRP A 199 48.52 45.13 -8.93
CA TRP A 199 47.82 43.85 -8.83
C TRP A 199 47.42 43.56 -7.38
N HIS A 200 46.15 43.22 -7.16
CA HIS A 200 45.58 43.02 -5.83
C HIS A 200 44.78 41.72 -5.75
N TYR A 201 44.86 41.06 -4.59
CA TYR A 201 43.99 39.94 -4.27
C TYR A 201 42.64 40.45 -3.76
N VAL A 202 41.56 39.96 -4.37
CA VAL A 202 40.19 40.31 -4.03
C VAL A 202 39.34 39.07 -3.76
N ALA A 203 38.28 39.23 -2.97
CA ALA A 203 37.19 38.27 -2.95
C ALA A 203 36.10 38.75 -3.89
N MET A 204 35.56 37.82 -4.68
CA MET A 204 34.49 38.13 -5.63
C MET A 204 33.26 37.32 -5.32
N ILE A 205 32.10 37.97 -5.34
CA ILE A 205 30.81 37.35 -5.15
C ILE A 205 29.98 37.59 -6.39
N LYS A 206 29.69 36.52 -7.14
CA LYS A 206 28.82 36.59 -8.31
C LYS A 206 27.37 36.89 -7.87
N ARG A 207 26.78 37.97 -8.37
CA ARG A 207 25.36 38.33 -8.18
C ARG A 207 24.46 37.51 -9.11
N ASN A 208 24.49 36.19 -9.00
CA ASN A 208 23.45 35.38 -9.61
C ASN A 208 22.24 35.35 -8.66
N ARG A 209 21.06 35.78 -9.15
CA ARG A 209 19.81 35.78 -8.36
C ARG A 209 19.43 34.39 -7.83
N ASN A 210 19.84 33.33 -8.55
CA ASN A 210 19.39 31.97 -8.27
C ASN A 210 20.42 31.10 -7.55
N ALA A 211 21.69 31.51 -7.48
CA ALA A 211 22.76 30.77 -6.80
C ALA A 211 24.02 31.64 -6.73
N PRO A 212 24.14 32.53 -5.72
CA PRO A 212 25.34 33.34 -5.60
C PRO A 212 26.55 32.42 -5.31
N VAL A 213 27.69 32.74 -5.92
CA VAL A 213 28.92 31.93 -5.79
C VAL A 213 30.04 32.81 -5.25
N LEU A 214 30.70 32.35 -4.19
CA LEU A 214 31.90 32.98 -3.66
C LEU A 214 33.12 32.46 -4.43
N LEU A 215 33.70 33.31 -5.26
CA LEU A 215 34.98 33.07 -5.90
C LEU A 215 36.08 33.58 -4.97
N ARG A 216 36.73 32.65 -4.25
CA ARG A 216 37.80 33.00 -3.33
C ARG A 216 39.09 33.33 -4.10
N LYS A 217 39.74 34.42 -3.68
CA LYS A 217 41.09 34.84 -4.09
C LYS A 217 41.25 34.99 -5.61
N GLN A 218 40.69 36.06 -6.15
CA GLN A 218 40.97 36.49 -7.51
C GLN A 218 42.03 37.58 -7.53
N ILE A 219 42.70 37.75 -8.67
CA ILE A 219 43.70 38.82 -8.85
C ILE A 219 43.15 39.83 -9.85
N VAL A 220 43.11 41.11 -9.44
CA VAL A 220 42.67 42.23 -10.28
C VAL A 220 43.75 43.30 -10.36
N TYR A 221 43.84 43.99 -11.50
CA TYR A 221 44.70 45.16 -11.64
C TYR A 221 43.89 46.43 -11.43
N VAL A 222 44.30 47.23 -10.46
CA VAL A 222 43.72 48.54 -10.16
C VAL A 222 44.56 49.63 -10.83
N SER A 223 43.89 50.60 -11.45
CA SER A 223 44.49 51.83 -11.98
C SER A 223 43.56 52.99 -11.72
N ARG A 224 44.09 54.09 -11.18
CA ARG A 224 43.30 55.29 -10.82
C ARG A 224 42.06 54.98 -9.96
N ASN A 225 42.19 54.04 -9.01
CA ASN A 225 41.09 53.59 -8.15
C ASN A 225 39.92 52.86 -8.87
N HIS A 226 40.17 52.31 -10.07
CA HIS A 226 39.26 51.43 -10.79
C HIS A 226 39.91 50.08 -11.09
N ILE A 227 39.12 49.01 -11.14
CA ILE A 227 39.60 47.75 -11.70
C ILE A 227 39.59 47.88 -13.22
N THR A 228 40.73 47.61 -13.84
CA THR A 228 40.91 47.69 -15.30
C THR A 228 41.24 46.35 -15.93
N LYS A 229 41.73 45.38 -15.14
CA LYS A 229 42.05 44.02 -15.59
C LYS A 229 41.72 42.98 -14.53
N TYR A 230 41.42 41.76 -14.96
CA TYR A 230 41.12 40.61 -14.10
C TYR A 230 41.80 39.34 -14.64
N CYS A 231 42.18 38.40 -13.76
CA CYS A 231 42.81 37.12 -14.09
C CYS A 231 41.90 35.92 -13.71
N TYR A 232 41.61 35.01 -14.66
CA TYR A 232 40.59 33.95 -14.50
C TYR A 232 41.10 32.59 -13.96
N LYS A 233 42.41 32.37 -13.78
CA LYS A 233 42.96 31.09 -13.25
C LYS A 233 44.18 31.31 -12.37
N GLN A 234 44.22 30.64 -11.20
CA GLN A 234 45.30 30.76 -10.21
C GLN A 234 46.61 30.07 -10.63
N ASP A 235 46.55 29.03 -11.46
CA ASP A 235 47.69 28.11 -11.64
C ASP A 235 48.62 28.45 -12.82
N GLN A 236 48.23 29.39 -13.68
CA GLN A 236 49.08 29.90 -14.76
C GLN A 236 48.82 31.40 -14.92
N PHE A 237 49.81 32.23 -14.55
CA PHE A 237 49.80 33.71 -14.73
C PHE A 237 49.72 34.17 -16.21
N ARG A 238 49.50 33.23 -17.13
CA ARG A 238 49.29 33.39 -18.56
C ARG A 238 47.99 32.60 -18.82
N ASP A 239 46.85 33.19 -19.16
CA ASP A 239 46.62 33.64 -20.55
C ASP A 239 45.29 34.39 -20.80
N TYR A 240 44.61 35.01 -19.84
CA TYR A 240 43.49 35.90 -20.18
C TYR A 240 43.42 37.13 -19.27
N ILE A 241 43.87 38.26 -19.81
CA ILE A 241 43.66 39.60 -19.25
C ILE A 241 42.45 40.18 -19.97
N ALA A 242 41.28 40.14 -19.32
CA ALA A 242 40.11 40.83 -19.83
C ALA A 242 40.09 42.28 -19.33
N SER A 243 39.80 43.21 -20.24
CA SER A 243 39.36 44.55 -19.84
C SER A 243 37.99 44.42 -19.18
N VAL A 244 37.82 45.07 -18.04
CA VAL A 244 36.55 45.08 -17.31
C VAL A 244 36.13 46.52 -17.04
N ASN A 245 34.83 46.77 -17.08
CA ASN A 245 34.29 48.08 -16.72
C ASN A 245 33.86 48.03 -15.25
N THR A 246 34.40 48.95 -14.44
CA THR A 246 34.07 49.05 -13.01
C THR A 246 33.86 50.50 -12.60
N GLY A 247 32.92 50.72 -11.68
CA GLY A 247 32.82 52.00 -10.98
C GLY A 247 34.01 52.24 -10.05
N ASP A 248 34.13 53.45 -9.51
CA ASP A 248 35.13 53.77 -8.48
C ASP A 248 35.10 52.72 -7.37
N ILE A 249 36.28 52.32 -6.89
CA ILE A 249 36.37 51.55 -5.65
C ILE A 249 35.98 52.50 -4.50
N ARG A 250 34.84 52.22 -3.85
CA ARG A 250 34.33 53.00 -2.73
C ARG A 250 34.21 52.09 -1.52
N LYS A 251 34.64 52.57 -0.36
CA LYS A 251 34.61 51.81 0.88
C LYS A 251 35.25 50.41 0.79
N GLY A 252 36.26 50.23 -0.07
CA GLY A 252 36.92 48.94 -0.28
C GLY A 252 36.11 47.89 -1.05
N ASN A 253 35.01 48.26 -1.71
CA ASN A 253 34.32 47.41 -2.68
C ASN A 253 34.00 48.13 -4.00
N THR A 254 33.72 47.38 -5.05
CA THR A 254 33.16 47.89 -6.31
C THR A 254 32.29 46.81 -6.98
N LEU A 255 31.49 47.23 -7.95
CA LEU A 255 30.74 46.34 -8.84
C LEU A 255 31.54 46.15 -10.12
N MET A 256 31.77 44.89 -10.50
CA MET A 256 32.43 44.53 -11.74
C MET A 256 31.46 43.83 -12.67
N ASP A 257 31.33 44.32 -13.90
CA ASP A 257 30.62 43.65 -14.97
C ASP A 257 31.63 42.89 -15.85
N TYR A 258 31.42 41.58 -15.98
CA TYR A 258 32.24 40.73 -16.82
C TYR A 258 31.38 39.67 -17.49
N ASN A 259 31.41 39.65 -18.83
CA ASN A 259 30.60 38.75 -19.65
C ASN A 259 29.11 38.76 -19.28
N GLU A 260 28.53 39.95 -19.10
CA GLU A 260 27.12 40.15 -18.71
C GLU A 260 26.77 39.63 -17.30
N GLU A 261 27.78 39.34 -16.49
CA GLU A 261 27.63 38.90 -15.11
C GLU A 261 28.17 39.95 -14.15
N LEU A 262 27.37 40.26 -13.13
CA LEU A 262 27.73 41.23 -12.11
C LEU A 262 28.43 40.56 -10.92
N TYR A 263 29.56 41.12 -10.51
CA TYR A 263 30.36 40.65 -9.38
C TYR A 263 30.51 41.76 -8.35
N ASP A 264 30.20 41.48 -7.08
CA ASP A 264 30.63 42.31 -5.97
C ASP A 264 32.10 41.99 -5.65
N VAL A 265 32.99 42.95 -5.83
CA VAL A 265 34.44 42.79 -5.62
C VAL A 265 34.84 43.47 -4.32
N TYR A 266 35.51 42.74 -3.43
CA TYR A 266 35.93 43.21 -2.11
C TYR A 266 37.46 43.18 -1.97
N PHE A 267 38.05 44.34 -1.67
CA PHE A 267 39.48 44.53 -1.46
C PHE A 267 39.87 44.23 -0.01
N ILE A 268 39.93 42.94 0.33
CA ILE A 268 40.16 42.46 1.71
C ILE A 268 41.35 43.13 2.42
N PRO A 269 42.53 43.35 1.79
CA PRO A 269 43.65 44.03 2.44
C PRO A 269 43.35 45.49 2.83
N PHE A 270 42.54 46.19 2.04
CA PHE A 270 42.25 47.61 2.18
C PHE A 270 41.05 47.87 3.09
N LEU A 271 40.16 46.90 3.27
CA LEU A 271 39.12 46.92 4.31
C LEU A 271 39.71 46.91 5.75
N ARG A 272 41.04 46.74 5.92
CA ARG A 272 41.68 46.49 7.21
C ARG A 272 42.24 47.73 7.92
N GLY A 273 42.64 48.80 7.22
CA GLY A 273 43.42 49.89 7.82
C GLY A 273 44.72 49.42 8.51
N ASP A 274 45.63 50.35 8.84
CA ASP A 274 46.95 50.00 9.43
C ASP A 274 46.87 49.43 10.86
N LYS A 275 45.78 49.70 11.58
CA LYS A 275 45.49 49.07 12.86
C LYS A 275 44.58 47.89 12.62
N ARG A 276 45.10 46.66 12.67
CA ARG A 276 44.32 45.41 12.67
C ARG A 276 43.22 45.53 13.73
N PRO A 277 41.95 45.84 13.40
CA PRO A 277 40.88 45.51 14.32
C PRO A 277 40.89 43.99 14.39
N GLU A 278 40.65 43.39 15.55
CA GLU A 278 40.28 41.98 15.59
C GLU A 278 39.06 41.85 14.67
N ILE A 279 39.30 41.40 13.44
CA ILE A 279 38.21 40.98 12.57
C ILE A 279 37.53 39.94 13.41
N ARG A 280 36.27 40.21 13.77
CA ARG A 280 35.41 39.18 14.34
C ARG A 280 35.17 38.19 13.22
N ASN A 281 36.18 37.38 12.95
CA ASN A 281 36.21 36.54 11.78
C ASN A 281 34.97 35.65 11.87
N PRO A 282 34.36 35.38 10.72
CA PRO A 282 33.22 34.51 10.63
C PRO A 282 33.46 33.26 11.46
N GLY A 283 32.53 32.95 12.36
CA GLY A 283 32.55 31.68 13.04
C GLY A 283 32.06 30.57 12.13
N LYS A 284 32.23 29.34 12.60
CA LYS A 284 31.69 28.12 12.00
C LYS A 284 30.70 27.50 12.96
N VAL A 285 29.69 26.84 12.42
CA VAL A 285 28.76 26.03 13.22
C VAL A 285 28.72 24.63 12.65
N ILE A 286 28.76 23.64 13.53
CA ILE A 286 28.62 22.23 13.18
C ILE A 286 27.55 21.61 14.08
N PHE A 287 26.62 20.91 13.46
CA PHE A 287 25.63 20.09 14.14
C PHE A 287 26.01 18.62 14.01
N TRP A 288 25.93 17.89 15.11
CA TRP A 288 26.30 16.49 15.16
C TRP A 288 25.49 15.76 16.22
N VAL A 289 25.44 14.43 16.12
CA VAL A 289 24.73 13.56 17.04
C VAL A 289 25.72 12.59 17.67
N ASN A 290 25.64 12.39 18.99
CA ASN A 290 26.32 11.31 19.70
C ASN A 290 25.25 10.37 20.27
N GLU A 291 24.72 9.52 19.41
CA GLU A 291 23.65 8.60 19.79
C GLU A 291 23.88 7.28 19.06
N PRO A 292 24.46 6.25 19.70
CA PRO A 292 24.76 4.98 19.06
C PRO A 292 23.53 4.32 18.40
N LEU A 293 22.35 4.55 18.98
CA LEU A 293 21.07 4.04 18.46
C LEU A 293 20.63 4.71 17.14
N MET A 294 21.26 5.83 16.73
CA MET A 294 20.96 6.48 15.45
C MET A 294 21.21 5.56 14.24
N ALA A 295 22.14 4.61 14.34
CA ALA A 295 22.37 3.64 13.26
C ALA A 295 21.18 2.69 13.02
N GLN A 296 20.35 2.50 14.05
CA GLN A 296 19.13 1.68 13.98
C GLN A 296 17.89 2.54 13.71
N TRP A 297 17.94 3.83 14.04
CA TRP A 297 16.89 4.78 13.72
C TRP A 297 16.93 5.11 12.22
N LYS A 298 15.92 4.62 11.48
CA LYS A 298 15.86 4.76 10.02
C LYS A 298 15.58 6.18 9.54
N ASP A 299 15.25 7.10 10.44
CA ASP A 299 14.93 8.47 10.08
C ASP A 299 16.17 9.38 10.06
N GLN A 300 16.13 10.41 9.22
CA GLN A 300 17.20 11.39 9.07
C GLN A 300 16.85 12.68 9.80
N LEU A 301 17.86 13.41 10.27
CA LEU A 301 17.64 14.70 10.92
C LEU A 301 17.93 15.85 9.97
N GLU A 302 16.94 16.70 9.76
CA GLU A 302 17.09 17.98 9.08
C GLU A 302 17.47 19.08 10.07
N VAL A 303 18.47 19.88 9.71
CA VAL A 303 18.97 20.97 10.54
C VAL A 303 18.64 22.32 9.88
N TYR A 304 18.09 23.22 10.67
CA TYR A 304 17.75 24.59 10.26
C TYR A 304 18.42 25.59 11.20
N LEU A 305 19.06 26.61 10.64
CA LEU A 305 19.63 27.72 11.40
C LEU A 305 18.98 29.03 10.94
N ASN A 306 18.34 29.73 11.86
CA ASN A 306 17.55 30.93 11.54
C ASN A 306 16.53 30.71 10.41
N GLY A 307 15.89 29.53 10.40
CA GLY A 307 14.93 29.12 9.36
C GLY A 307 15.56 28.65 8.04
N VAL A 308 16.89 28.70 7.91
CA VAL A 308 17.61 28.25 6.72
C VAL A 308 18.02 26.80 6.89
N TYR A 309 17.59 25.93 5.98
CA TYR A 309 18.00 24.52 5.95
C TYR A 309 19.50 24.41 5.65
N LEU A 310 20.23 23.68 6.50
CA LEU A 310 21.68 23.49 6.38
C LEU A 310 22.06 22.13 5.79
N GLY A 311 21.23 21.11 5.97
CA GLY A 311 21.52 19.74 5.53
C GLY A 311 20.90 18.67 6.43
N ARG A 312 21.28 17.41 6.18
CA ARG A 312 20.86 16.25 6.98
C ARG A 312 22.01 15.62 7.74
N ILE A 313 21.72 15.15 8.95
CA ILE A 313 22.62 14.29 9.72
C ILE A 313 22.18 12.84 9.50
N HIS A 314 23.07 12.02 8.94
CA HIS A 314 22.81 10.62 8.62
C HIS A 314 23.47 9.63 9.58
N THR A 315 24.47 10.07 10.34
CA THR A 315 25.30 9.19 11.17
C THR A 315 25.55 9.81 12.54
N SER A 316 25.66 8.94 13.55
CA SER A 316 26.16 9.30 14.87
C SER A 316 27.68 9.28 14.92
N ARG A 317 28.25 10.07 15.81
CA ARG A 317 29.69 10.11 16.09
C ARG A 317 29.95 9.98 17.58
N THR A 318 30.97 9.23 17.95
CA THR A 318 31.37 9.02 19.35
C THR A 318 32.07 10.24 19.96
N SER A 319 32.60 11.13 19.13
CA SER A 319 33.25 12.39 19.53
C SER A 319 32.81 13.55 18.65
N ALA A 320 32.95 14.78 19.18
CA ALA A 320 32.64 15.99 18.43
C ALA A 320 33.50 16.07 17.16
N PRO A 321 32.90 16.29 15.97
CA PRO A 321 33.64 16.40 14.72
C PRO A 321 34.53 17.65 14.70
N GLY A 322 35.75 17.52 14.18
CA GLY A 322 36.61 18.66 13.90
C GLY A 322 35.97 19.67 12.95
N CYS A 323 36.41 20.92 13.02
CA CYS A 323 35.75 22.04 12.33
C CYS A 323 35.87 22.03 10.81
N GLU A 324 36.75 21.19 10.28
CA GLU A 324 36.97 20.97 8.86
C GLU A 324 36.41 19.62 8.38
N GLU A 325 35.98 18.74 9.28
CA GLU A 325 35.51 17.39 8.92
C GLU A 325 34.25 17.45 8.04
N GLY A 326 34.16 16.53 7.08
CA GLY A 326 33.25 16.64 5.93
C GLY A 326 31.80 16.19 6.18
N GLU A 327 31.59 15.22 7.05
CA GLU A 327 30.30 14.49 7.10
C GLU A 327 29.26 15.12 8.03
N ALA A 328 29.65 16.11 8.84
CA ALA A 328 28.72 16.81 9.72
C ALA A 328 28.03 17.96 8.99
N VAL A 329 26.77 18.26 9.36
CA VAL A 329 26.07 19.42 8.82
C VAL A 329 26.74 20.69 9.33
N LYS A 330 27.41 21.39 8.42
CA LYS A 330 28.20 22.58 8.73
C LYS A 330 27.78 23.78 7.91
N MET A 331 27.84 24.94 8.54
CA MET A 331 27.73 26.22 7.86
C MET A 331 29.02 26.99 8.10
N ASN A 332 29.61 27.45 7.00
CA ASN A 332 30.80 28.25 7.04
C ASN A 332 30.39 29.73 6.99
N PHE A 333 31.17 30.57 7.66
CA PHE A 333 30.99 32.02 7.59
C PHE A 333 29.74 32.58 8.24
N ILE A 334 29.51 32.26 9.51
CA ILE A 334 28.43 32.86 10.30
C ILE A 334 28.98 34.05 11.08
N ARG A 335 28.28 35.19 10.99
CA ARG A 335 28.60 36.36 11.80
C ARG A 335 28.51 36.00 13.30
N PRO A 336 29.42 36.49 14.15
CA PRO A 336 29.30 36.23 15.58
C PRO A 336 28.00 36.79 16.16
N GLY A 337 27.30 35.99 16.95
CA GLY A 337 25.96 36.30 17.46
C GLY A 337 25.22 35.06 17.94
N THR A 338 24.01 35.24 18.45
CA THR A 338 23.15 34.13 18.90
C THR A 338 22.02 33.88 17.92
N TYR A 339 21.91 32.65 17.43
CA TYR A 339 20.97 32.25 16.38
C TYR A 339 20.01 31.19 16.89
N PRO A 340 18.70 31.28 16.58
CA PRO A 340 17.79 30.18 16.81
C PRO A 340 18.09 29.05 15.82
N TYR A 341 18.03 27.80 16.26
CA TYR A 341 18.11 26.63 15.40
C TYR A 341 16.92 25.69 15.66
N LYS A 342 16.59 24.89 14.65
CA LYS A 342 15.61 23.80 14.73
C LYS A 342 16.25 22.56 14.13
N VAL A 343 16.14 21.44 14.82
CA VAL A 343 16.43 20.11 14.28
C VAL A 343 15.13 19.33 14.30
N GLN A 344 14.81 18.65 13.21
CA GLN A 344 13.62 17.81 13.12
C GLN A 344 13.94 16.53 12.35
N SER A 345 13.27 15.44 12.67
CA SER A 345 13.35 14.24 11.85
C SER A 345 12.50 14.39 10.59
N VAL A 346 12.83 13.66 9.51
CA VAL A 346 12.09 13.77 8.24
C VAL A 346 10.65 13.29 8.41
N SER A 347 10.41 12.28 9.25
CA SER A 347 9.05 11.84 9.61
C SER A 347 8.28 12.85 10.48
N GLY A 348 8.97 13.80 11.10
CA GLY A 348 8.39 14.73 12.07
C GLY A 348 8.21 14.17 13.49
N GLN A 349 8.58 12.91 13.73
CA GLN A 349 8.51 12.27 15.06
C GLN A 349 9.38 12.94 16.13
N TYR A 350 10.47 13.60 15.71
CA TYR A 350 11.34 14.34 16.61
C TYR A 350 11.46 15.79 16.16
N SER A 351 11.35 16.72 17.11
CA SER A 351 11.73 18.12 16.88
C SER A 351 12.34 18.74 18.12
N LYS A 352 13.44 19.47 17.90
CA LYS A 352 14.15 20.23 18.94
C LYS A 352 14.46 21.61 18.43
N THR A 353 14.10 22.62 19.21
CA THR A 353 14.50 24.01 18.96
C THR A 353 15.49 24.44 20.03
N GLY A 354 16.37 25.39 19.67
CA GLY A 354 17.36 25.90 20.60
C GLY A 354 17.98 27.20 20.11
N ARG A 355 18.96 27.69 20.87
CA ARG A 355 19.76 28.86 20.50
C ARG A 355 21.24 28.47 20.57
N LEU A 356 22.02 28.88 19.58
CA LEU A 356 23.46 28.68 19.57
C LEU A 356 24.17 30.03 19.46
N THR A 357 25.30 30.18 20.15
CA THR A 357 26.08 31.42 20.12
C THR A 357 27.39 31.19 19.38
N VAL A 358 27.53 31.86 18.24
CA VAL A 358 28.72 31.83 17.40
C VAL A 358 29.73 32.85 17.90
N LYS A 359 30.90 32.36 18.32
CA LYS A 359 32.04 33.22 18.70
C LYS A 359 32.84 33.68 17.47
N PRO A 360 33.47 34.86 17.53
CA PRO A 360 34.42 35.27 16.49
C PRO A 360 35.59 34.29 16.38
N ASN A 361 36.00 33.93 15.16
CA ASN A 361 37.00 32.87 14.89
C ASN A 361 36.65 31.49 15.48
N GLY A 362 35.49 31.36 16.12
CA GLY A 362 35.12 30.20 16.88
C GLY A 362 34.47 29.16 15.98
N CYS A 363 34.68 27.91 16.32
CA CYS A 363 33.88 26.82 15.82
C CYS A 363 32.93 26.39 16.92
N THR A 364 31.63 26.64 16.69
CA THR A 364 30.58 26.27 17.64
C THR A 364 30.07 24.90 17.25
N GLN A 365 30.38 23.90 18.07
CA GLN A 365 29.88 22.54 17.89
C GLN A 365 28.61 22.39 18.72
N GLN A 366 27.49 22.13 18.06
CA GLN A 366 26.21 21.85 18.70
C GLN A 366 25.92 20.36 18.62
N GLN A 367 26.03 19.67 19.75
CA GLN A 367 25.57 18.30 19.89
C GLN A 367 24.04 18.28 19.96
N ILE A 368 23.41 17.41 19.20
CA ILE A 368 21.99 17.14 19.24
C ILE A 368 21.77 15.86 20.03
N HIS A 369 21.31 16.04 21.28
CA HIS A 369 20.82 14.95 22.11
C HIS A 369 19.42 14.58 21.67
N LEU A 370 19.27 13.40 21.07
CA LEU A 370 18.01 12.87 20.58
C LEU A 370 17.18 12.22 21.70
N ASN A 371 17.84 11.78 22.78
CA ASN A 371 17.23 11.00 23.85
C ASN A 371 16.49 9.79 23.26
N LEU A 372 17.18 9.02 22.42
CA LEU A 372 16.60 7.80 21.86
C LEU A 372 16.57 6.72 22.94
N ALA A 373 15.48 5.95 22.96
CA ALA A 373 15.36 4.75 23.76
C ALA A 373 15.01 3.57 22.86
N GLN A 374 15.51 2.40 23.21
CA GLN A 374 15.05 1.17 22.58
C GLN A 374 13.72 0.74 23.20
N VAL A 375 12.76 0.40 22.38
CA VAL A 375 11.48 -0.19 22.79
C VAL A 375 11.37 -1.56 22.14
N SER A 376 11.24 -2.60 22.96
CA SER A 376 11.01 -3.96 22.51
C SER A 376 9.52 -4.28 22.63
N PHE A 377 8.85 -4.36 21.49
CA PHE A 377 7.44 -4.73 21.40
C PHE A 377 7.31 -6.24 21.31
N TRP A 378 6.46 -6.82 22.14
CA TRP A 378 6.23 -8.27 22.16
C TRP A 378 4.78 -8.57 22.49
N SER A 379 4.37 -9.81 22.24
CA SER A 379 3.03 -10.28 22.57
C SER A 379 3.08 -11.74 23.00
N SER A 380 2.47 -12.04 24.14
CA SER A 380 2.20 -13.41 24.59
C SER A 380 1.05 -14.07 23.81
N ASN A 381 0.26 -13.28 23.08
CA ASN A 381 -0.86 -13.76 22.28
C ASN A 381 -0.36 -14.23 20.91
N GLN A 382 -0.43 -15.55 20.66
CA GLN A 382 -0.09 -16.18 19.39
C GLN A 382 -0.86 -15.59 18.20
N ALA A 383 -2.07 -15.11 18.42
CA ALA A 383 -2.88 -14.54 17.37
C ALA A 383 -2.36 -13.16 16.89
N MET A 384 -1.38 -12.56 17.57
CA MET A 384 -0.65 -11.37 17.12
C MET A 384 0.60 -11.69 16.30
N GLU A 385 0.93 -12.97 16.10
CA GLU A 385 2.06 -13.37 15.28
C GLU A 385 1.96 -12.79 13.86
N GLY A 386 3.04 -12.14 13.42
CA GLY A 386 3.11 -11.53 12.09
C GLY A 386 2.31 -10.24 11.94
N ALA A 387 1.66 -9.75 12.99
CA ALA A 387 0.98 -8.45 12.94
C ALA A 387 2.00 -7.31 12.76
N GLU A 388 1.69 -6.37 11.88
CA GLU A 388 2.52 -5.24 11.51
C GLU A 388 2.35 -4.10 12.53
N LEU A 389 3.47 -3.64 13.09
CA LEU A 389 3.55 -2.53 14.03
C LEU A 389 3.77 -1.22 13.28
N PHE A 390 2.88 -0.26 13.53
CA PHE A 390 2.96 1.11 13.07
C PHE A 390 3.18 2.04 14.27
N ILE A 391 4.15 2.94 14.17
CA ILE A 391 4.37 4.01 15.15
C ILE A 391 4.27 5.35 14.44
N ASP A 392 3.36 6.20 14.92
CA ASP A 392 3.04 7.50 14.30
C ASP A 392 2.71 7.37 12.81
N GLY A 393 2.05 6.27 12.43
CA GLY A 393 1.66 5.96 11.06
C GLY A 393 2.74 5.29 10.20
N GLN A 394 3.97 5.13 10.70
CA GLN A 394 5.06 4.48 9.97
C GLN A 394 5.15 2.98 10.30
N LEU A 395 5.15 2.13 9.27
CA LEU A 395 5.42 0.69 9.43
C LEU A 395 6.87 0.46 9.87
N LEU A 396 7.05 -0.23 11.00
CA LEU A 396 8.37 -0.53 11.56
C LEU A 396 8.79 -1.99 11.37
N GLY A 397 7.82 -2.91 11.32
CA GLY A 397 8.06 -4.34 11.13
C GLY A 397 6.89 -5.18 11.63
N SER A 398 7.05 -6.49 11.64
CA SER A 398 6.06 -7.44 12.16
C SER A 398 6.46 -7.98 13.52
N LEU A 399 5.49 -8.20 14.41
CA LEU A 399 5.73 -8.83 15.70
C LEU A 399 6.16 -10.29 15.53
N PRO A 400 7.28 -10.71 16.15
CA PRO A 400 7.63 -12.12 16.24
C PRO A 400 6.71 -12.85 17.22
N LEU A 401 6.61 -14.18 17.08
CA LEU A 401 5.92 -15.02 18.04
C LEU A 401 6.75 -15.18 19.32
N THR A 402 6.23 -14.71 20.46
CA THR A 402 6.83 -14.95 21.77
C THR A 402 6.02 -16.03 22.49
N LYS A 403 6.58 -17.24 22.65
CA LYS A 403 5.85 -18.38 23.24
C LYS A 403 5.89 -18.41 24.78
N ASP A 404 6.92 -17.84 25.40
CA ASP A 404 7.22 -18.10 26.83
C ASP A 404 7.69 -16.82 27.57
N GLY A 405 6.74 -16.02 28.05
CA GLY A 405 7.00 -14.88 28.93
C GLY A 405 7.54 -13.61 28.24
N ALA A 406 7.81 -12.58 29.05
CA ALA A 406 8.35 -11.32 28.56
C ALA A 406 9.80 -11.53 28.11
N PRO A 407 10.16 -11.19 26.86
CA PRO A 407 11.54 -11.30 26.40
C PRO A 407 12.40 -10.20 27.03
N ASP A 408 13.70 -10.45 27.11
CA ASP A 408 14.66 -9.40 27.43
C ASP A 408 14.67 -8.31 26.35
N CYS A 409 15.03 -7.10 26.75
CA CYS A 409 15.21 -6.02 25.79
C CYS A 409 16.27 -6.38 24.74
N GLY A 410 15.99 -6.09 23.46
CA GLY A 410 16.91 -6.40 22.37
C GLY A 410 16.88 -7.85 21.92
N SER A 411 16.08 -8.70 22.57
CA SER A 411 15.88 -10.08 22.15
C SER A 411 15.25 -10.14 20.75
N SER A 412 15.65 -11.14 19.96
CA SER A 412 15.03 -11.45 18.67
C SER A 412 13.59 -11.96 18.79
N GLN A 413 13.15 -12.29 20.00
CA GLN A 413 11.75 -12.65 20.31
C GLN A 413 10.84 -11.44 20.51
N ALA A 414 11.37 -10.22 20.33
CA ALA A 414 10.63 -8.96 20.32
C ALA A 414 10.96 -8.17 19.04
N LEU A 415 10.03 -7.32 18.63
CA LEU A 415 10.29 -6.30 17.62
C LEU A 415 10.98 -5.12 18.30
N ASN A 416 12.28 -4.97 18.03
CA ASN A 416 13.10 -3.92 18.61
C ASN A 416 13.05 -2.66 17.73
N VAL A 417 12.66 -1.54 18.33
CA VAL A 417 12.55 -0.25 17.67
C VAL A 417 13.31 0.78 18.48
N VAL A 418 13.97 1.71 17.81
CA VAL A 418 14.53 2.90 18.46
C VAL A 418 13.59 4.08 18.23
N LEU A 419 13.12 4.68 19.31
CA LEU A 419 12.19 5.82 19.29
C LEU A 419 12.77 6.98 20.11
N PRO A 420 12.49 8.24 19.73
CA PRO A 420 12.79 9.37 20.60
C PRO A 420 11.92 9.34 21.85
N GLN A 421 12.37 9.97 22.93
CA GLN A 421 11.56 10.16 24.12
C GLN A 421 10.29 10.98 23.81
N GLY A 422 9.12 10.54 24.30
CA GLY A 422 7.87 11.24 24.09
C GLY A 422 6.65 10.31 23.99
N LYS A 423 5.51 10.88 23.60
CA LYS A 423 4.28 10.12 23.34
C LYS A 423 4.20 9.76 21.86
N HIS A 424 3.95 8.50 21.59
CA HIS A 424 3.87 7.92 20.25
C HIS A 424 2.55 7.18 20.08
N ASN A 425 1.89 7.35 18.93
CA ASN A 425 0.70 6.57 18.58
C ASN A 425 1.14 5.21 18.04
N CYS A 426 0.83 4.14 18.76
CA CYS A 426 1.17 2.77 18.43
C CYS A 426 -0.07 2.05 17.89
N GLN A 427 0.04 1.50 16.69
CA GLN A 427 -1.02 0.72 16.05
C GLN A 427 -0.49 -0.64 15.61
N LEU A 428 -1.31 -1.67 15.75
CA LEU A 428 -1.01 -3.00 15.25
C LEU A 428 -2.07 -3.41 14.24
N LYS A 429 -1.67 -3.86 13.05
CA LYS A 429 -2.58 -4.32 12.00
C LYS A 429 -2.17 -5.70 11.51
N LYS A 430 -3.14 -6.59 11.26
CA LYS A 430 -2.85 -7.83 10.52
C LYS A 430 -2.89 -7.51 9.03
N LYS A 431 -2.00 -8.12 8.24
CA LYS A 431 -1.97 -7.95 6.78
C LYS A 431 -3.31 -8.28 6.10
N THR A 432 -4.11 -9.14 6.72
CA THR A 432 -5.44 -9.56 6.23
C THR A 432 -6.60 -8.79 6.85
N ALA A 433 -6.37 -7.92 7.83
CA ALA A 433 -7.41 -7.21 8.56
C ALA A 433 -7.39 -5.71 8.21
N GLU A 434 -8.53 -5.17 7.78
CA GLU A 434 -8.66 -3.72 7.54
C GLU A 434 -8.64 -2.89 8.84
N GLN A 435 -9.04 -3.51 9.97
CA GLN A 435 -9.09 -2.87 11.27
C GLN A 435 -7.82 -3.12 12.09
N ALA A 436 -7.39 -2.09 12.82
CA ALA A 436 -6.28 -2.23 13.76
C ALA A 436 -6.68 -3.15 14.92
N LEU A 437 -5.85 -4.16 15.19
CA LEU A 437 -6.00 -5.08 16.32
C LEU A 437 -5.72 -4.40 17.65
N PHE A 438 -4.95 -3.30 17.61
CA PHE A 438 -4.53 -2.53 18.76
C PHE A 438 -4.23 -1.08 18.33
N SER A 439 -4.62 -0.11 19.15
CA SER A 439 -4.24 1.29 19.01
C SER A 439 -4.13 1.92 20.41
N GLU A 440 -2.93 2.34 20.80
CA GLU A 440 -2.67 3.00 22.09
C GLU A 440 -1.57 4.06 21.93
N ASN A 441 -1.61 5.12 22.72
CA ASN A 441 -0.45 5.99 22.87
C ASN A 441 0.53 5.36 23.86
N ILE A 442 1.77 5.16 23.45
CA ILE A 442 2.87 4.74 24.33
C ILE A 442 3.71 5.95 24.73
N GLU A 443 4.26 5.94 25.94
CA GLU A 443 5.18 6.98 26.40
C GLU A 443 6.59 6.39 26.52
N VAL A 444 7.47 6.82 25.62
CA VAL A 444 8.88 6.44 25.58
C VAL A 444 9.63 7.29 26.59
N GLY A 445 10.18 6.63 27.61
CA GLY A 445 10.88 7.26 28.73
C GLY A 445 12.37 7.48 28.48
N THR A 446 13.11 7.83 29.54
CA THR A 446 14.56 8.05 29.49
C THR A 446 15.39 6.77 29.71
N SER A 447 14.76 5.62 29.95
CA SER A 447 15.49 4.37 30.14
C SER A 447 16.12 3.95 28.82
N SER A 448 17.32 3.36 28.87
CA SER A 448 18.01 2.84 27.68
C SER A 448 17.18 1.78 26.94
N CYS A 449 16.31 1.08 27.67
CA CYS A 449 15.29 0.24 27.06
C CYS A 449 13.97 0.17 27.82
N GLN A 450 12.88 -0.08 27.09
CA GLN A 450 11.54 -0.36 27.59
C GLN A 450 10.97 -1.62 26.93
N LEU A 451 10.36 -2.50 27.74
CA LEU A 451 9.54 -3.61 27.24
C LEU A 451 8.09 -3.14 27.16
N LYS A 452 7.47 -3.26 25.98
CA LYS A 452 6.03 -3.01 25.82
C LYS A 452 5.36 -4.29 25.37
N GLU A 453 4.63 -4.91 26.29
CA GLU A 453 3.69 -5.98 25.93
C GLU A 453 2.50 -5.34 25.20
N ILE A 454 2.25 -5.80 23.98
CA ILE A 454 1.05 -5.48 23.23
C ILE A 454 0.01 -6.55 23.56
N ARG A 455 -1.05 -6.14 24.24
CA ARG A 455 -2.21 -6.99 24.53
C ARG A 455 -3.33 -6.60 23.59
N SER A 456 -4.01 -7.59 23.04
CA SER A 456 -5.24 -7.35 22.29
C SER A 456 -6.31 -6.84 23.26
N SER A 457 -6.89 -5.68 22.99
CA SER A 457 -8.17 -5.31 23.61
C SER A 457 -9.34 -6.05 22.96
N MET A 458 -9.10 -6.66 21.80
CA MET A 458 -10.06 -7.44 21.03
C MET A 458 -9.94 -8.93 21.31
N GLY A 459 -11.05 -9.65 21.22
CA GLY A 459 -11.02 -11.11 21.10
C GLY A 459 -10.83 -11.51 19.64
N LEU A 460 -10.22 -12.68 19.39
CA LEU A 460 -10.04 -13.20 18.04
C LEU A 460 -10.86 -14.48 17.87
N ILE A 461 -11.63 -14.56 16.78
CA ILE A 461 -12.37 -15.75 16.38
C ILE A 461 -11.68 -16.33 15.14
N ALA A 462 -11.21 -17.58 15.23
CA ALA A 462 -10.76 -18.35 14.08
C ALA A 462 -11.88 -19.27 13.60
N PHE A 463 -12.28 -19.10 12.35
CA PHE A 463 -13.12 -20.06 11.64
C PHE A 463 -12.22 -20.96 10.81
N GLU A 464 -12.24 -22.26 11.09
CA GLU A 464 -11.40 -23.25 10.41
C GLU A 464 -12.29 -24.35 9.83
N THR A 465 -12.08 -24.68 8.56
CA THR A 465 -12.74 -25.82 7.92
C THR A 465 -11.77 -26.99 7.78
N LEU A 466 -12.28 -28.19 8.08
CA LEU A 466 -11.59 -29.45 7.80
C LEU A 466 -12.07 -30.09 6.49
N TRP A 467 -12.86 -29.37 5.71
CA TRP A 467 -13.54 -29.90 4.54
C TRP A 467 -12.71 -29.68 3.28
N GLN A 468 -12.24 -30.78 2.67
CA GLN A 468 -11.33 -30.73 1.51
C GLN A 468 -11.95 -30.08 0.26
N GLU A 469 -13.27 -30.09 0.13
CA GLU A 469 -14.01 -29.52 -1.01
C GLU A 469 -15.05 -28.51 -0.52
N MET A 470 -14.61 -27.56 0.31
CA MET A 470 -15.51 -26.50 0.78
C MET A 470 -15.74 -25.48 -0.34
N PRO A 471 -16.99 -25.28 -0.80
CA PRO A 471 -17.28 -24.18 -1.70
C PRO A 471 -17.00 -22.86 -0.98
N GLU A 472 -16.76 -21.80 -1.74
CA GLU A 472 -16.57 -20.47 -1.15
C GLU A 472 -17.79 -20.12 -0.28
N THR A 473 -17.49 -19.79 0.98
CA THR A 473 -18.49 -19.65 2.03
C THR A 473 -18.24 -18.35 2.77
N THR A 474 -19.23 -17.46 2.74
CA THR A 474 -19.21 -16.19 3.45
C THR A 474 -19.50 -16.41 4.92
N ILE A 475 -18.71 -15.76 5.78
CA ILE A 475 -18.90 -15.74 7.22
C ILE A 475 -19.39 -14.35 7.58
N THR A 476 -20.45 -14.32 8.38
CA THR A 476 -20.96 -13.12 9.03
C THR A 476 -20.85 -13.27 10.54
N VAL A 477 -20.45 -12.20 11.23
CA VAL A 477 -20.41 -12.11 12.69
C VAL A 477 -21.23 -10.90 13.10
N ASP A 478 -22.23 -11.12 13.97
CA ASP A 478 -23.24 -10.14 14.36
C ASP A 478 -23.91 -9.43 13.18
N GLY A 479 -24.16 -10.21 12.11
CA GLY A 479 -24.80 -9.74 10.90
C GLY A 479 -23.90 -8.97 9.93
N GLN A 480 -22.63 -8.73 10.27
CA GLN A 480 -21.66 -8.10 9.39
C GLN A 480 -20.83 -9.15 8.65
N PRO A 481 -20.65 -9.07 7.33
CA PRO A 481 -19.75 -9.95 6.59
C PRO A 481 -18.30 -9.66 6.98
N VAL A 482 -17.56 -10.72 7.35
CA VAL A 482 -16.18 -10.62 7.86
C VAL A 482 -15.15 -11.31 6.97
N GLY A 483 -15.59 -12.07 5.97
CA GLY A 483 -14.73 -12.69 4.97
C GLY A 483 -15.32 -13.97 4.39
N THR A 484 -14.53 -14.67 3.58
CA THR A 484 -14.86 -15.98 3.02
C THR A 484 -13.84 -17.03 3.43
N ILE A 485 -14.28 -18.28 3.55
CA ILE A 485 -13.43 -19.47 3.66
C ILE A 485 -13.69 -20.37 2.46
N SER A 486 -12.66 -21.08 2.02
CA SER A 486 -12.71 -22.01 0.90
C SER A 486 -11.66 -23.11 1.07
N THR A 487 -11.58 -24.05 0.14
CA THR A 487 -10.47 -25.02 0.11
C THR A 487 -9.08 -24.33 0.00
N GLU A 488 -8.98 -23.21 -0.72
CA GLU A 488 -7.72 -22.46 -0.86
C GLU A 488 -7.38 -21.63 0.36
N ASN A 489 -8.41 -21.16 1.10
CA ASN A 489 -8.28 -20.44 2.37
C ASN A 489 -9.11 -21.15 3.45
N PRO A 490 -8.58 -22.24 4.06
CA PRO A 490 -9.34 -23.05 5.00
C PRO A 490 -9.53 -22.40 6.36
N ARG A 491 -8.95 -21.21 6.58
CA ARG A 491 -8.96 -20.50 7.85
C ARG A 491 -9.18 -19.01 7.65
N LEU A 492 -10.15 -18.46 8.39
CA LEU A 492 -10.41 -17.02 8.50
C LEU A 492 -10.29 -16.60 9.96
N GLU A 493 -9.57 -15.52 10.23
CA GLU A 493 -9.46 -14.95 11.57
C GLU A 493 -10.07 -13.56 11.60
N VAL A 494 -10.90 -13.30 12.60
CA VAL A 494 -11.69 -12.09 12.72
C VAL A 494 -11.50 -11.52 14.11
N ALA A 495 -11.10 -10.25 14.17
CA ALA A 495 -11.03 -9.53 15.43
C ALA A 495 -12.41 -8.96 15.77
N VAL A 496 -12.89 -9.21 16.99
CA VAL A 496 -14.16 -8.69 17.50
C VAL A 496 -13.97 -8.07 18.89
N SER A 497 -14.92 -7.22 19.31
CA SER A 497 -14.96 -6.76 20.70
C SER A 497 -15.05 -7.95 21.66
N PRO A 498 -14.54 -7.89 22.89
CA PRO A 498 -14.77 -8.96 23.86
C PRO A 498 -16.27 -9.19 24.13
N GLY A 499 -16.72 -10.44 24.13
CA GLY A 499 -18.14 -10.76 24.36
C GLY A 499 -18.63 -12.01 23.64
N SER A 500 -19.95 -12.23 23.70
CA SER A 500 -20.62 -13.29 22.95
C SER A 500 -21.06 -12.76 21.59
N HIS A 501 -20.66 -13.44 20.53
CA HIS A 501 -20.93 -13.08 19.14
C HIS A 501 -21.76 -14.15 18.48
N THR A 502 -22.74 -13.74 17.70
CA THR A 502 -23.47 -14.65 16.80
C THR A 502 -22.70 -14.75 15.49
N TYR A 503 -22.56 -15.96 14.96
CA TYR A 503 -22.01 -16.15 13.63
C TYR A 503 -23.00 -16.88 12.73
N LEU A 504 -22.96 -16.55 11.45
CA LEU A 504 -23.73 -17.20 10.40
C LEU A 504 -22.81 -17.44 9.20
N ILE A 505 -22.76 -18.69 8.77
CA ILE A 505 -21.88 -19.18 7.71
C ILE A 505 -22.76 -19.68 6.58
N GLN A 506 -22.62 -19.04 5.41
CA GLN A 506 -23.48 -19.23 4.25
C GLN A 506 -22.63 -19.40 3.00
N SER A 507 -22.84 -20.50 2.29
CA SER A 507 -22.37 -20.64 0.90
C SER A 507 -23.57 -20.51 -0.02
N PRO A 508 -23.48 -19.77 -1.14
CA PRO A 508 -24.55 -19.71 -2.14
C PRO A 508 -24.97 -21.11 -2.62
N GLU A 509 -24.01 -22.02 -2.80
CA GLU A 509 -24.28 -23.39 -3.25
C GLU A 509 -24.97 -24.26 -2.19
N LEU A 510 -24.55 -24.10 -0.93
CA LEU A 510 -25.12 -24.83 0.20
C LEU A 510 -26.47 -24.26 0.63
N SER A 511 -26.69 -22.95 0.44
CA SER A 511 -27.95 -22.27 0.71
C SER A 511 -29.06 -22.76 -0.23
N LYS A 512 -28.73 -23.07 -1.50
CA LYS A 512 -29.66 -23.77 -2.42
C LYS A 512 -30.07 -25.15 -1.92
N LYS A 513 -29.26 -25.77 -1.05
CA LYS A 513 -29.54 -27.04 -0.38
C LYS A 513 -30.15 -26.87 1.02
N GLY A 514 -30.45 -25.64 1.43
CA GLY A 514 -31.02 -25.32 2.75
C GLY A 514 -30.02 -25.44 3.90
N VAL A 515 -28.73 -25.30 3.63
CA VAL A 515 -27.66 -25.53 4.60
C VAL A 515 -27.01 -24.21 4.99
N SER A 516 -27.06 -23.91 6.28
CA SER A 516 -26.35 -22.79 6.92
C SER A 516 -25.90 -23.23 8.30
N TRP A 517 -24.72 -22.80 8.73
CA TRP A 517 -24.30 -22.94 10.11
C TRP A 517 -24.56 -21.65 10.85
N ARG A 518 -25.17 -21.75 12.02
CA ARG A 518 -25.34 -20.62 12.93
C ARG A 518 -24.93 -21.05 14.32
N GLY A 519 -24.31 -20.15 15.06
CA GLY A 519 -23.93 -20.42 16.44
C GLY A 519 -23.58 -19.15 17.19
N THR A 520 -23.19 -19.33 18.43
CA THR A 520 -22.60 -18.29 19.26
C THR A 520 -21.18 -18.69 19.62
N VAL A 521 -20.26 -17.73 19.59
CA VAL A 521 -18.88 -17.89 20.05
C VAL A 521 -18.56 -16.76 21.01
N THR A 522 -17.93 -17.10 22.14
CA THR A 522 -17.47 -16.07 23.08
C THR A 522 -16.03 -15.75 22.74
N ALA A 523 -15.76 -14.49 22.41
CA ALA A 523 -14.42 -13.97 22.18
C ALA A 523 -13.93 -13.31 23.47
N ASN A 524 -12.92 -13.89 24.11
CA ASN A 524 -12.27 -13.26 25.26
C ASN A 524 -11.10 -12.40 24.78
N PRO A 525 -10.76 -11.31 25.49
CA PRO A 525 -9.54 -10.58 25.20
C PRO A 525 -8.33 -11.52 25.33
N ASN A 526 -7.42 -11.46 24.37
CA ASN A 526 -6.19 -12.26 24.32
C ASN A 526 -6.36 -13.77 24.06
N ASP A 527 -7.57 -14.29 23.91
CA ASP A 527 -7.80 -15.68 23.50
C ASP A 527 -8.15 -15.78 22.02
N LEU A 528 -7.77 -16.91 21.42
CA LEU A 528 -8.25 -17.33 20.11
C LEU A 528 -9.40 -18.33 20.29
N SER A 529 -10.63 -17.87 20.05
CA SER A 529 -11.81 -18.73 20.05
C SER A 529 -11.92 -19.44 18.71
N MET A 530 -11.81 -20.77 18.71
CA MET A 530 -11.88 -21.55 17.49
C MET A 530 -13.30 -22.06 17.22
N VAL A 531 -13.82 -21.75 16.03
CA VAL A 531 -15.03 -22.33 15.46
C VAL A 531 -14.60 -23.30 14.37
N LYS A 532 -14.56 -24.60 14.72
CA LYS A 532 -14.28 -25.67 13.76
C LYS A 532 -15.55 -26.03 12.99
N LEU A 533 -15.46 -25.93 11.67
CA LEU A 533 -16.51 -26.36 10.76
C LEU A 533 -16.26 -27.81 10.40
N GLU A 534 -16.98 -28.67 11.11
CA GLU A 534 -17.00 -30.08 10.77
C GLU A 534 -17.67 -30.27 9.40
N ALA A 535 -17.08 -31.13 8.58
CA ALA A 535 -17.64 -31.51 7.29
C ALA A 535 -19.11 -31.93 7.48
N LEU A 536 -20.00 -31.41 6.63
CA LEU A 536 -21.39 -31.86 6.60
C LEU A 536 -21.39 -33.35 6.27
N GLN A 537 -21.66 -34.18 7.27
CA GLN A 537 -21.91 -35.59 7.05
C GLN A 537 -23.27 -35.72 6.36
N PHE A 538 -23.26 -35.82 5.04
CA PHE A 538 -24.47 -36.14 4.29
C PHE A 538 -25.02 -37.50 4.73
N GLY A 539 -26.34 -37.57 4.83
CA GLY A 539 -27.05 -38.84 4.95
C GLY A 539 -27.57 -39.27 3.59
N LYS A 540 -27.96 -40.54 3.47
CA LYS A 540 -28.56 -41.08 2.25
C LYS A 540 -29.98 -41.52 2.52
N ALA A 541 -30.89 -41.31 1.58
CA ALA A 541 -32.19 -41.97 1.53
C ALA A 541 -32.18 -42.95 0.36
N MET A 542 -32.40 -44.24 0.66
CA MET A 542 -32.40 -45.32 -0.32
C MET A 542 -33.80 -45.92 -0.42
N PHE A 543 -34.46 -45.71 -1.56
CA PHE A 543 -35.76 -46.25 -1.89
C PHE A 543 -35.62 -47.64 -2.51
N TYR A 544 -36.42 -48.59 -2.04
CA TYR A 544 -36.47 -49.94 -2.61
C TYR A 544 -37.86 -50.58 -2.49
N ALA A 545 -38.16 -51.54 -3.36
CA ALA A 545 -39.43 -52.28 -3.33
C ALA A 545 -39.22 -53.71 -2.83
N ARG A 546 -40.09 -54.17 -1.91
CA ARG A 546 -40.09 -55.56 -1.40
C ARG A 546 -40.95 -56.54 -2.20
N LYS A 547 -41.92 -56.04 -2.96
CA LYS A 547 -42.82 -56.84 -3.81
C LYS A 547 -42.57 -56.49 -5.27
N LYS A 548 -42.78 -57.46 -6.17
CA LYS A 548 -42.71 -57.23 -7.62
C LYS A 548 -43.66 -56.08 -7.98
N LEU A 549 -43.09 -54.96 -8.41
CA LEU A 549 -43.87 -53.81 -8.82
C LEU A 549 -44.57 -54.15 -10.14
N LYS A 550 -45.90 -54.06 -10.18
CA LYS A 550 -46.67 -54.27 -11.42
C LYS A 550 -46.42 -53.17 -12.45
N LYS A 551 -45.89 -52.02 -12.03
CA LYS A 551 -45.63 -50.83 -12.83
C LYS A 551 -44.33 -50.16 -12.38
N LEU A 552 -43.68 -49.45 -13.29
CA LEU A 552 -42.53 -48.60 -12.99
C LEU A 552 -42.93 -47.52 -11.97
N VAL A 553 -42.24 -47.46 -10.83
CA VAL A 553 -42.40 -46.39 -9.84
C VAL A 553 -41.23 -45.43 -10.01
N ARG A 554 -41.54 -44.16 -10.27
CA ARG A 554 -40.59 -43.06 -10.36
C ARG A 554 -40.57 -42.33 -9.02
N ILE A 555 -39.39 -42.04 -8.49
CA ILE A 555 -39.21 -41.25 -7.27
C ILE A 555 -38.81 -39.84 -7.67
N TYR A 556 -39.44 -38.86 -7.05
CA TYR A 556 -39.17 -37.45 -7.21
C TYR A 556 -38.83 -36.82 -5.87
N ASP A 557 -37.95 -35.85 -5.91
CA ASP A 557 -37.51 -35.03 -4.78
C ASP A 557 -37.80 -33.58 -5.14
N ASN A 558 -38.75 -32.97 -4.43
CA ASN A 558 -39.28 -31.63 -4.74
C ASN A 558 -39.64 -31.44 -6.23
N GLY A 559 -40.29 -32.43 -6.84
CA GLY A 559 -40.68 -32.41 -8.26
C GLY A 559 -39.60 -32.82 -9.26
N THR A 560 -38.32 -32.91 -8.85
CA THR A 560 -37.22 -33.39 -9.69
C THR A 560 -37.15 -34.91 -9.69
N TYR A 561 -37.09 -35.53 -10.86
CA TYR A 561 -36.99 -36.98 -11.00
C TYR A 561 -35.60 -37.47 -10.56
N ILE A 562 -35.53 -38.30 -9.52
CA ILE A 562 -34.26 -38.83 -8.98
C ILE A 562 -33.98 -40.29 -9.37
N GLY A 563 -34.99 -41.02 -9.86
CA GLY A 563 -34.78 -42.38 -10.35
C GLY A 563 -36.04 -43.24 -10.41
N SER A 564 -35.90 -44.46 -10.95
CA SER A 564 -37.01 -45.41 -11.06
C SER A 564 -36.69 -46.75 -10.40
N LEU A 565 -37.66 -47.28 -9.66
CA LEU A 565 -37.62 -48.63 -9.12
C LEU A 565 -38.13 -49.63 -10.18
N LYS A 566 -37.20 -50.40 -10.77
CA LYS A 566 -37.49 -51.44 -11.77
C LYS A 566 -37.43 -52.86 -11.20
N LYS A 567 -36.70 -53.06 -10.10
CA LYS A 567 -36.48 -54.37 -9.47
C LYS A 567 -37.09 -54.41 -8.08
N HIS A 568 -37.40 -55.61 -7.60
CA HIS A 568 -37.83 -55.84 -6.23
C HIS A 568 -36.82 -56.74 -5.53
N PHE A 569 -36.69 -56.54 -4.22
CA PHE A 569 -35.81 -57.33 -3.37
C PHE A 569 -36.66 -58.34 -2.58
N LYS A 570 -36.30 -59.63 -2.65
CA LYS A 570 -37.02 -60.70 -1.94
C LYS A 570 -37.02 -60.42 -0.44
N LYS A 571 -38.10 -60.79 0.28
CA LYS A 571 -38.36 -60.48 1.71
C LYS A 571 -37.17 -60.66 2.66
N ARG A 572 -36.25 -61.58 2.40
CA ARG A 572 -35.12 -61.92 3.30
C ARG A 572 -33.83 -61.11 3.06
N ARG A 573 -33.70 -60.29 2.02
CA ARG A 573 -32.48 -59.49 1.76
C ARG A 573 -32.83 -58.02 1.60
N ARG A 574 -32.54 -57.22 2.63
CA ARG A 574 -32.56 -55.74 2.50
C ARG A 574 -31.37 -55.32 1.64
N PRO A 575 -31.56 -54.43 0.66
CA PRO A 575 -30.43 -53.95 -0.12
C PRO A 575 -29.49 -53.10 0.74
N TYR A 576 -28.21 -53.05 0.39
CA TYR A 576 -27.27 -52.06 0.94
C TYR A 576 -27.39 -50.72 0.20
N CYS A 577 -26.94 -49.63 0.83
CA CYS A 577 -27.06 -48.29 0.25
C CYS A 577 -26.38 -48.20 -1.13
N GLY A 578 -27.07 -47.68 -2.14
CA GLY A 578 -26.54 -47.62 -3.50
C GLY A 578 -26.54 -48.95 -4.28
N GLN A 579 -27.08 -50.04 -3.71
CA GLN A 579 -27.16 -51.32 -4.43
C GLN A 579 -27.98 -51.18 -5.72
N ALA A 580 -27.49 -51.81 -6.80
CA ALA A 580 -28.16 -51.80 -8.09
C ALA A 580 -29.64 -52.23 -7.99
N GLY A 581 -30.54 -51.41 -8.53
CA GLY A 581 -32.00 -51.61 -8.45
C GLY A 581 -32.68 -50.83 -7.33
N THR A 582 -31.93 -50.09 -6.49
CA THR A 582 -32.46 -49.06 -5.59
C THR A 582 -32.39 -47.67 -6.24
N VAL A 583 -33.07 -46.69 -5.66
CA VAL A 583 -32.85 -45.26 -5.93
C VAL A 583 -32.26 -44.67 -4.67
N THR A 584 -31.05 -44.13 -4.74
CA THR A 584 -30.39 -43.51 -3.59
C THR A 584 -30.20 -42.02 -3.86
N VAL A 585 -30.56 -41.19 -2.90
CA VAL A 585 -30.31 -39.75 -2.92
C VAL A 585 -29.51 -39.38 -1.68
N GLU A 586 -28.55 -38.50 -1.87
CA GLU A 586 -27.74 -37.94 -0.80
C GLU A 586 -28.28 -36.56 -0.43
N LYS A 587 -28.48 -36.34 0.86
CA LYS A 587 -29.12 -35.15 1.42
C LYS A 587 -28.45 -34.78 2.73
N VAL A 588 -28.52 -33.50 3.08
CA VAL A 588 -28.18 -33.09 4.43
C VAL A 588 -29.15 -33.70 5.45
N PRO A 589 -28.76 -33.82 6.73
CA PRO A 589 -29.68 -34.28 7.75
C PRO A 589 -30.93 -33.42 7.83
N GLY A 590 -32.11 -34.07 7.90
CA GLY A 590 -33.38 -33.34 7.91
C GLY A 590 -34.58 -34.22 7.57
N ASN A 591 -35.77 -33.61 7.58
CA ASN A 591 -37.02 -34.27 7.19
C ASN A 591 -37.38 -33.88 5.76
N TYR A 592 -37.65 -34.88 4.93
CA TYR A 592 -37.91 -34.70 3.50
C TYR A 592 -39.20 -35.38 3.08
N VAL A 593 -39.87 -34.80 2.08
CA VAL A 593 -41.02 -35.40 1.41
C VAL A 593 -40.62 -35.75 -0.02
N PHE A 594 -40.65 -37.04 -0.32
CA PHE A 594 -40.42 -37.57 -1.66
C PHE A 594 -41.74 -37.99 -2.29
N ILE A 595 -41.87 -37.85 -3.61
CA ILE A 595 -43.07 -38.28 -4.33
C ILE A 595 -42.75 -39.56 -5.09
N ALA A 596 -43.45 -40.64 -4.76
CA ALA A 596 -43.46 -41.84 -5.58
C ALA A 596 -44.65 -41.79 -6.55
N LYS A 597 -44.38 -41.96 -7.84
CA LYS A 597 -45.38 -41.81 -8.92
C LYS A 597 -45.32 -42.97 -9.90
N THR A 598 -46.51 -43.47 -10.25
CA THR A 598 -46.74 -44.37 -11.38
C THR A 598 -47.56 -43.64 -12.45
N LYS A 599 -47.88 -44.29 -13.57
CA LYS A 599 -48.77 -43.69 -14.59
C LYS A 599 -50.17 -43.31 -14.06
N LYS A 600 -50.67 -43.91 -12.97
CA LYS A 600 -52.06 -43.74 -12.49
C LYS A 600 -52.19 -43.24 -11.05
N ARG A 601 -51.11 -43.23 -10.26
CA ARG A 601 -51.13 -42.92 -8.82
C ARG A 601 -49.86 -42.17 -8.44
N GLN A 602 -49.98 -41.24 -7.49
CA GLN A 602 -48.85 -40.63 -6.79
C GLN A 602 -49.12 -40.66 -5.28
N TRP A 603 -48.05 -40.74 -4.49
CA TRP A 603 -48.13 -40.61 -3.03
C TRP A 603 -46.83 -40.03 -2.48
N GLU A 604 -46.94 -39.42 -1.31
CA GLU A 604 -45.82 -38.82 -0.58
C GLU A 604 -45.15 -39.85 0.34
N ILE A 605 -43.84 -39.69 0.51
CA ILE A 605 -43.00 -40.52 1.36
C ILE A 605 -42.17 -39.58 2.24
N TYR A 606 -42.44 -39.64 3.54
CA TYR A 606 -41.75 -38.85 4.55
C TYR A 606 -40.50 -39.60 5.03
N VAL A 607 -39.34 -38.95 4.94
CA VAL A 607 -38.05 -39.57 5.29
C VAL A 607 -37.25 -38.60 6.16
N THR A 608 -36.87 -39.05 7.35
CA THR A 608 -35.84 -38.40 8.16
C THR A 608 -34.48 -38.94 7.77
N ILE A 609 -33.59 -38.05 7.34
CA ILE A 609 -32.22 -38.37 6.97
C ILE A 609 -31.30 -37.94 8.13
N PHE A 610 -30.44 -38.84 8.57
CA PHE A 610 -29.48 -38.64 9.67
C PHE A 610 -28.06 -38.55 9.11
N PRO A 611 -27.15 -37.77 9.75
CA PRO A 611 -25.78 -37.61 9.28
C PRO A 611 -25.04 -38.94 9.21
N GLY A 612 -24.34 -39.17 8.11
CA GLY A 612 -23.53 -40.38 7.89
C GLY A 612 -24.31 -41.69 7.78
N LYS A 613 -25.65 -41.66 7.84
CA LYS A 613 -26.50 -42.86 7.81
C LYS A 613 -27.23 -43.00 6.48
N CYS A 614 -27.43 -44.25 6.06
CA CYS A 614 -28.32 -44.58 4.95
C CYS A 614 -29.69 -45.05 5.44
N ASN A 615 -30.71 -44.21 5.23
CA ASN A 615 -32.08 -44.45 5.61
C ASN A 615 -32.77 -45.27 4.52
N GLN A 616 -33.14 -46.50 4.87
CA GLN A 616 -33.75 -47.44 3.94
C GLN A 616 -35.27 -47.29 3.92
N VAL A 617 -35.80 -46.85 2.78
CA VAL A 617 -37.21 -46.50 2.62
C VAL A 617 -37.90 -47.54 1.74
N ILE A 618 -38.89 -48.24 2.30
CA ILE A 618 -39.63 -49.24 1.54
C ILE A 618 -40.76 -48.55 0.79
N VAL A 619 -40.71 -48.62 -0.53
CA VAL A 619 -41.78 -48.14 -1.41
C VAL A 619 -42.75 -49.30 -1.66
N GLN A 620 -43.92 -49.23 -1.02
CA GLN A 620 -45.02 -50.18 -1.25
C GLN A 620 -46.15 -49.45 -1.96
N ASN A 621 -46.72 -50.10 -2.98
CA ASN A 621 -47.89 -49.59 -3.68
C ASN A 621 -49.10 -49.87 -2.77
N ASN A 622 -49.63 -48.83 -2.13
CA ASN A 622 -50.90 -48.90 -1.41
C ASN A 622 -52.04 -49.21 -2.39
#